data_AF-A0A925RPT8-F1
#
_entry.id   AF-A0A925RPT8-F1
#
_cell.length_a   1.000
_cell.length_b   1.000
_cell.length_c   1.000
_cell.angle_alpha   90.00
_cell.angle_beta   90.00
_cell.angle_gamma   90.00
#
_symmetry.space_group_name_H-M   'P 1'
#
loop_
_entity.id
_entity.type
_entity.pdbx_description
1 polymer ?
#
loop_
_entity_poly.entity_id
_entity_poly.type
_entity_poly.pdbx_seq_one_letter_code
_entity_poly.pdbx_strand_id
1 'polypeptide(L)'
;MNDLSQKLSAAVASGKLLECARENILSLLNGAASDLPSRVVEELLAAGNFDELNDRFFKTLAFGTGGLRGRTIGRTVTVAEQGSGGPNGRPEFPCIGTAAMNYYNVSRAVRGMIAYVHAFVADGDKPTFVFAH
;
A
#
# COMPACT_ATOMS: atom_id res chain seq x y z
N MET A 1 -14.79 -7.24 -8.34
CA MET A 1 -14.57 -7.50 -6.89
C MET A 1 -14.79 -8.96 -6.49
N ASN A 2 -15.78 -9.68 -7.02
CA ASN A 2 -16.07 -11.05 -6.56
C ASN A 2 -15.00 -12.10 -6.99
N ASP A 3 -14.44 -11.99 -8.20
CA ASP A 3 -13.45 -12.95 -8.72
C ASP A 3 -12.07 -12.86 -8.03
N LEU A 4 -11.53 -11.64 -7.88
CA LEU A 4 -10.24 -11.43 -7.21
C LEU A 4 -10.27 -11.88 -5.74
N SER A 5 -11.35 -11.60 -5.01
CA SER A 5 -11.52 -12.04 -3.62
C SER A 5 -11.55 -13.57 -3.50
N GLN A 6 -12.20 -14.25 -4.44
CA GLN A 6 -12.21 -15.72 -4.51
C GLN A 6 -10.82 -16.29 -4.80
N LYS A 7 -10.09 -15.71 -5.77
CA LYS A 7 -8.71 -16.10 -6.10
C LYS A 7 -7.77 -15.94 -4.90
N LEU A 8 -7.88 -14.83 -4.17
CA LEU A 8 -7.11 -14.60 -2.94
C LEU A 8 -7.46 -15.63 -1.86
N SER A 9 -8.75 -15.95 -1.69
CA SER A 9 -9.20 -16.94 -0.70
C SER A 9 -8.71 -18.35 -1.03
N ALA A 10 -8.68 -18.73 -2.32
CA ALA A 10 -8.09 -19.98 -2.77
C ALA A 10 -6.56 -20.01 -2.57
N ALA A 11 -5.87 -18.88 -2.78
CA ALA A 11 -4.45 -18.77 -2.52
C ALA A 11 -4.11 -18.94 -1.03
N VAL A 12 -4.96 -18.45 -0.12
CA VAL A 12 -4.83 -18.70 1.32
C VAL A 12 -5.12 -20.16 1.65
N ALA A 13 -6.21 -20.74 1.12
CA ALA A 13 -6.56 -22.14 1.37
C ALA A 13 -5.47 -23.13 0.90
N SER A 14 -4.70 -22.75 -0.14
CA SER A 14 -3.54 -23.52 -0.62
C SER A 14 -2.23 -23.23 0.12
N GLY A 15 -2.23 -22.34 1.13
CA GLY A 15 -1.07 -22.00 1.96
C GLY A 15 -0.04 -21.09 1.28
N LYS A 16 -0.33 -20.56 0.09
CA LYS A 16 0.61 -19.71 -0.68
C LYS A 16 0.54 -18.25 -0.23
N LEU A 17 -0.64 -17.77 0.13
CA LEU A 17 -0.87 -16.42 0.61
C LEU A 17 -1.18 -16.45 2.11
N LEU A 18 -0.60 -15.52 2.88
CA LEU A 18 -0.93 -15.35 4.29
C LEU A 18 -2.35 -14.78 4.44
N GLU A 19 -3.08 -15.20 5.48
CA GLU A 19 -4.41 -14.64 5.78
C GLU A 19 -4.34 -13.12 6.01
N CYS A 20 -3.35 -12.65 6.79
CA CYS A 20 -3.14 -11.21 7.00
C CYS A 20 -2.80 -10.47 5.69
N ALA A 21 -2.13 -11.13 4.75
CA ALA A 21 -1.86 -10.55 3.43
C ALA A 21 -3.15 -10.37 2.64
N ARG A 22 -4.05 -11.37 2.65
CA ARG A 22 -5.38 -11.25 2.05
C ARG A 22 -6.17 -10.09 2.66
N GLU A 23 -6.26 -10.02 3.98
CA GLU A 23 -6.99 -8.95 4.68
C GLU A 23 -6.47 -7.57 4.30
N ASN A 24 -5.14 -7.42 4.28
CA ASN A 24 -4.49 -6.16 3.93
C ASN A 24 -4.67 -5.79 2.45
N ILE A 25 -4.65 -6.77 1.54
CA ILE A 25 -5.00 -6.56 0.13
C ILE A 25 -6.42 -6.01 0.03
N LEU A 26 -7.40 -6.69 0.64
CA LEU A 26 -8.81 -6.28 0.59
C LEU A 26 -9.02 -4.88 1.20
N SER A 27 -8.35 -4.59 2.32
CA SER A 27 -8.38 -3.26 2.95
C SER A 27 -7.84 -2.16 2.03
N LEU A 28 -6.72 -2.43 1.35
CA LEU A 28 -6.14 -1.48 0.39
C LEU A 28 -7.05 -1.29 -0.82
N LEU A 29 -7.57 -2.38 -1.41
CA LEU A 29 -8.47 -2.33 -2.57
C LEU A 29 -9.75 -1.53 -2.26
N ASN A 30 -10.33 -1.71 -1.07
CA ASN A 30 -11.53 -0.99 -0.65
C ASN A 30 -11.26 0.52 -0.44
N GLY A 31 -10.04 0.90 -0.09
CA GLY A 31 -9.64 2.30 0.09
C GLY A 31 -8.93 2.93 -1.12
N ALA A 32 -8.81 2.20 -2.23
CA ALA A 32 -8.09 2.67 -3.41
C ALA A 32 -8.93 3.70 -4.19
N ALA A 33 -8.30 4.80 -4.62
CA ALA A 33 -8.94 5.82 -5.45
C ALA A 33 -8.88 5.52 -6.96
N SER A 34 -8.13 4.48 -7.36
CA SER A 34 -7.95 4.07 -8.74
C SER A 34 -7.91 2.54 -8.86
N ASP A 35 -7.94 2.03 -10.09
CA ASP A 35 -7.87 0.60 -10.42
C ASP A 35 -6.45 0.02 -10.36
N LEU A 36 -5.43 0.86 -10.19
CA LEU A 36 -4.02 0.46 -10.21
C LEU A 36 -3.74 -0.66 -9.19
N PRO A 37 -4.17 -0.57 -7.92
CA PRO A 37 -3.91 -1.63 -6.97
C PRO A 37 -4.52 -2.98 -7.33
N SER A 38 -5.74 -3.00 -7.90
CA SER A 38 -6.35 -4.25 -8.38
C SER A 38 -5.53 -4.86 -9.51
N ARG A 39 -5.10 -4.06 -10.49
CA ARG A 39 -4.26 -4.54 -11.60
C ARG A 39 -2.94 -5.14 -11.12
N VAL A 40 -2.28 -4.49 -10.17
CA VAL A 40 -1.02 -4.99 -9.58
C VAL A 40 -1.22 -6.32 -8.85
N VAL A 41 -2.26 -6.43 -8.03
CA VAL A 41 -2.55 -7.68 -7.30
C VAL A 41 -2.93 -8.81 -8.27
N GLU A 42 -3.75 -8.52 -9.27
CA GLU A 42 -4.12 -9.48 -10.32
C GLU A 42 -2.89 -9.99 -11.09
N GLU A 43 -1.98 -9.08 -11.47
CA GLU A 43 -0.76 -9.42 -12.18
C GLU A 43 0.15 -10.33 -11.33
N LEU A 44 0.39 -9.98 -10.06
CA LEU A 44 1.22 -10.79 -9.16
C LEU A 44 0.59 -12.17 -8.89
N LEU A 45 -0.74 -12.23 -8.73
CA LEU A 45 -1.45 -13.50 -8.57
C LEU A 45 -1.35 -14.37 -9.83
N ALA A 46 -1.56 -13.79 -11.01
CA ALA A 46 -1.48 -14.50 -12.28
C ALA A 46 -0.06 -15.03 -12.55
N ALA A 47 0.96 -14.28 -12.15
CA ALA A 47 2.36 -14.70 -12.22
C ALA A 47 2.77 -15.70 -11.12
N GLY A 48 1.87 -16.02 -10.17
CA GLY A 48 2.17 -16.91 -9.05
C GLY A 48 3.19 -16.33 -8.06
N ASN A 49 3.35 -15.01 -8.02
CA ASN A 49 4.37 -14.33 -7.23
C ASN A 49 3.91 -14.08 -5.78
N PHE A 50 3.65 -15.17 -5.07
CA PHE A 50 3.09 -15.14 -3.73
C PHE A 50 4.08 -14.60 -2.68
N ASP A 51 5.37 -14.81 -2.87
CA ASP A 51 6.39 -14.24 -1.97
C ASP A 51 6.35 -12.71 -2.00
N GLU A 52 6.25 -12.11 -3.19
CA GLU A 52 6.13 -10.67 -3.33
C GLU A 52 4.79 -10.16 -2.76
N LEU A 53 3.68 -10.88 -2.97
CA LEU A 53 2.38 -10.55 -2.35
C LEU A 53 2.48 -10.59 -0.82
N ASN A 54 3.05 -11.64 -0.23
CA ASN A 54 3.21 -11.75 1.21
C ASN A 54 4.13 -10.63 1.73
N ASP A 55 5.25 -10.34 1.08
CA ASP A 55 6.17 -9.27 1.48
C ASP A 55 5.53 -7.87 1.41
N ARG A 56 4.67 -7.64 0.41
CA ARG A 56 3.93 -6.37 0.25
C ARG A 56 2.80 -6.19 1.25
N PHE A 57 2.21 -7.27 1.74
CA PHE A 57 0.94 -7.25 2.47
C PHE A 57 0.92 -7.96 3.83
N PHE A 58 2.01 -8.55 4.33
CA PHE A 58 2.02 -9.25 5.63
C PHE A 58 1.68 -8.36 6.84
N LYS A 59 1.83 -7.04 6.69
CA LYS A 59 1.51 -6.04 7.71
C LYS A 59 1.02 -4.74 7.10
N THR A 60 0.51 -3.86 7.95
CA THR A 60 0.36 -2.44 7.62
C THR A 60 1.61 -1.66 8.05
N LEU A 61 1.96 -0.64 7.26
CA LEU A 61 3.08 0.23 7.56
C LEU A 61 2.79 1.02 8.83
N ALA A 62 3.67 0.90 9.82
CA ALA A 62 3.52 1.54 11.12
C ALA A 62 4.43 2.77 11.25
N PHE A 63 3.94 3.78 11.95
CA PHE A 63 4.73 4.96 12.30
C PHE A 63 5.57 4.65 13.55
N GLY A 64 6.89 4.50 13.38
CA GLY A 64 7.81 4.21 14.48
C GLY A 64 8.52 5.47 15.00
N THR A 65 9.51 5.28 15.88
CA THR A 65 10.36 6.38 16.40
C THR A 65 11.11 7.12 15.28
N GLY A 66 11.51 6.40 14.24
CA GLY A 66 12.15 6.95 13.04
C GLY A 66 11.17 7.37 11.94
N GLY A 67 9.89 7.56 12.26
CA GLY A 67 8.82 7.87 11.31
C GLY A 67 8.30 6.67 10.55
N LEU A 68 7.64 6.94 9.42
CA LEU A 68 7.12 5.93 8.50
C LEU A 68 8.24 5.52 7.53
N ARG A 69 8.52 4.21 7.40
CA ARG A 69 9.58 3.69 6.53
C ARG A 69 9.14 2.44 5.80
N GLY A 70 9.47 2.35 4.52
CA GLY A 70 9.18 1.20 3.67
C GLY A 70 9.83 1.35 2.30
N ARG A 71 9.82 0.29 1.50
CA ARG A 71 10.33 0.34 0.12
C ARG A 71 9.35 1.08 -0.78
N THR A 72 9.86 1.89 -1.71
CA THR A 72 9.08 2.52 -2.78
C THR A 72 9.07 1.69 -4.06
N ILE A 73 9.94 0.68 -4.18
CA ILE A 73 10.06 -0.22 -5.33
C ILE A 73 10.03 -1.67 -4.82
N GLY A 74 9.16 -2.50 -5.40
CA GLY A 74 9.02 -3.92 -5.07
C GLY A 74 10.21 -4.74 -5.60
N ARG A 75 10.37 -5.99 -5.15
CA ARG A 75 11.41 -6.87 -5.71
C ARG A 75 11.02 -7.28 -7.13
N THR A 76 9.74 -7.55 -7.32
CA THR A 76 9.15 -7.67 -8.65
C THR A 76 8.37 -6.41 -8.92
N VAL A 77 8.74 -5.69 -9.98
CA VAL A 77 7.98 -4.54 -10.48
C VAL A 77 6.96 -5.08 -11.47
N THR A 78 5.68 -4.77 -11.25
CA THR A 78 4.62 -5.15 -12.20
C THR A 78 4.61 -4.22 -13.41
N VAL A 79 4.08 -4.65 -14.54
CA VAL A 79 3.85 -3.80 -15.72
C VAL A 79 2.97 -2.62 -15.34
N ALA A 80 1.95 -2.86 -14.52
CA ALA A 80 1.07 -1.80 -14.01
C ALA A 80 1.81 -0.73 -13.18
N GLU A 81 2.80 -1.12 -12.36
CA GLU A 81 3.65 -0.18 -11.60
C GLU A 81 4.68 0.50 -12.48
N GLN A 82 5.28 -0.24 -13.41
CA GLN A 82 6.26 0.29 -14.34
C GLN A 82 5.66 1.43 -15.14
N GLY A 83 4.43 1.27 -15.64
CA GLY A 83 3.74 2.28 -16.43
C GLY A 83 4.61 2.78 -17.59
N SER A 84 4.69 4.10 -17.74
CA SER A 84 5.56 4.77 -18.71
C SER A 84 7.03 4.84 -18.26
N GLY A 85 7.32 4.37 -17.05
CA GLY A 85 8.61 4.52 -16.38
C GLY A 85 8.86 5.94 -15.90
N GLY A 86 9.95 6.10 -15.17
CA GLY A 86 10.45 7.37 -14.67
C GLY A 86 11.95 7.53 -14.92
N PRO A 87 12.52 8.68 -14.51
CA PRO A 87 13.95 8.93 -14.62
C PRO A 87 14.79 7.80 -14.04
N ASN A 88 15.90 7.47 -14.71
CA ASN A 88 16.83 6.41 -14.31
C ASN A 88 16.18 5.00 -14.25
N GLY A 89 15.14 4.75 -15.04
CA GLY A 89 14.52 3.44 -15.16
C GLY A 89 13.63 3.03 -13.98
N ARG A 90 13.30 3.96 -13.08
CA ARG A 90 12.38 3.69 -11.98
C ARG A 90 10.94 3.47 -12.49
N PRO A 91 10.07 2.77 -11.75
CA PRO A 91 8.66 2.66 -12.09
C PRO A 91 7.95 4.01 -12.07
N GLU A 92 6.88 4.17 -12.86
CA GLU A 92 6.00 5.35 -12.80
C GLU A 92 5.29 5.45 -11.44
N PHE A 93 4.86 4.32 -10.89
CA PHE A 93 4.14 4.26 -9.62
C PHE A 93 4.95 3.55 -8.53
N PRO A 94 4.88 4.02 -7.26
CA PRO A 94 5.51 3.32 -6.16
C PRO A 94 4.86 1.97 -5.91
N CYS A 95 5.63 1.06 -5.31
CA CYS A 95 5.22 -0.29 -4.93
C CYS A 95 3.85 -0.29 -4.22
N ILE A 96 2.87 -0.96 -4.81
CA ILE A 96 1.58 -1.21 -4.16
C ILE A 96 1.76 -2.28 -3.09
N GLY A 97 1.30 -1.98 -1.89
CA GLY A 97 1.41 -2.85 -0.72
C GLY A 97 1.11 -2.09 0.57
N THR A 98 0.49 -2.75 1.54
CA THR A 98 0.26 -2.13 2.86
C THR A 98 1.53 -2.05 3.70
N ALA A 99 2.57 -2.82 3.37
CA ALA A 99 3.90 -2.75 3.98
C ALA A 99 4.91 -1.89 3.18
N ALA A 100 4.47 -1.21 2.11
CA ALA A 100 5.31 -0.42 1.22
C ALA A 100 5.12 1.10 1.40
N MET A 101 6.15 1.89 1.08
CA MET A 101 6.06 3.36 1.06
C MET A 101 5.43 3.81 -0.26
N ASN A 102 4.14 4.15 -0.23
CA ASN A 102 3.36 4.53 -1.40
C ASN A 102 2.31 5.60 -1.07
N TYR A 103 1.63 6.11 -2.11
CA TYR A 103 0.63 7.16 -1.97
C TYR A 103 -0.50 6.79 -1.01
N TYR A 104 -0.95 5.54 -1.01
CA TYR A 104 -2.01 5.07 -0.11
C TYR A 104 -1.58 5.21 1.37
N ASN A 105 -0.43 4.63 1.74
CA ASN A 105 0.03 4.65 3.12
C ASN A 105 0.42 6.05 3.61
N VAL A 106 1.06 6.86 2.76
CA VAL A 106 1.37 8.27 3.08
C VAL A 106 0.10 9.07 3.28
N SER A 107 -0.90 8.92 2.40
CA SER A 107 -2.19 9.63 2.54
C SER A 107 -2.91 9.25 3.83
N ARG A 108 -2.90 7.97 4.22
CA ARG A 108 -3.48 7.54 5.51
C ARG A 108 -2.73 8.14 6.70
N ALA A 109 -1.39 8.15 6.66
CA ALA A 109 -0.58 8.71 7.74
C ALA A 109 -0.84 10.22 7.90
N VAL A 110 -0.89 10.97 6.80
CA VAL A 110 -1.21 12.41 6.83
C VAL A 110 -2.63 12.66 7.35
N ARG A 111 -3.63 11.88 6.92
CA ARG A 111 -4.99 11.99 7.47
C ARG A 111 -5.05 11.72 8.97
N GLY A 112 -4.31 10.71 9.45
CA GLY A 112 -4.17 10.42 10.88
C GLY A 112 -3.52 11.58 11.64
N MET A 113 -2.47 12.19 11.09
CA MET A 113 -1.83 13.37 11.66
C MET A 113 -2.82 14.55 11.76
N ILE A 114 -3.58 14.84 10.70
CA ILE A 114 -4.59 15.91 10.71
C ILE A 114 -5.69 15.64 11.74
N ALA A 115 -6.20 14.41 11.81
CA ALA A 115 -7.20 14.03 12.81
C ALA A 115 -6.66 14.20 14.24
N TYR A 116 -5.40 13.82 14.49
CA TYR A 116 -4.74 14.05 15.77
C TYR A 116 -4.63 15.56 16.09
N VAL A 117 -4.18 16.37 15.15
CA VAL A 117 -4.06 17.83 15.36
C VAL A 117 -5.42 18.45 15.70
N HIS A 118 -6.49 18.08 14.99
CA HIS A 118 -7.84 18.56 15.32
C HIS A 118 -8.32 18.17 16.72
N ALA A 119 -7.87 17.04 17.25
CA ALA A 119 -8.25 16.59 18.59
C ALA A 119 -7.46 17.28 19.71
N PHE A 120 -6.29 17.87 19.41
CA PHE A 120 -5.37 18.40 20.42
C PHE A 120 -5.20 19.92 20.39
N VAL A 121 -5.48 20.57 19.26
CA VAL A 121 -5.44 22.03 19.16
C VAL A 121 -6.67 22.62 19.88
N ALA A 122 -6.45 23.63 20.71
CA ALA A 122 -7.53 24.31 21.43
C ALA A 122 -8.47 25.06 20.47
N ASP A 123 -9.73 25.20 20.85
CA ASP A 123 -10.70 25.97 20.07
C ASP A 123 -10.21 27.41 19.87
N GLY A 124 -10.09 27.82 18.59
CA GLY A 124 -9.64 29.14 18.18
C GLY A 124 -8.18 29.21 17.72
N ASP A 125 -7.36 28.20 18.03
CA ASP A 125 -5.99 28.12 17.55
C ASP A 125 -5.93 27.59 16.11
N LYS A 126 -4.99 28.14 15.32
CA LYS A 126 -4.77 27.72 13.92
C LYS A 126 -3.48 26.91 13.81
N PRO A 127 -3.54 25.59 13.55
CA PRO A 127 -2.34 24.79 13.37
C PRO A 127 -1.58 25.20 12.12
N THR A 128 -0.25 25.19 12.20
CA THR A 128 0.67 25.44 11.08
C THR A 128 1.55 24.21 10.85
N PHE A 129 1.71 23.81 9.60
CA PHE A 129 2.55 22.68 9.20
C PHE A 129 3.78 23.16 8.44
N VAL A 130 4.96 22.66 8.84
CA VAL A 130 6.22 22.90 8.11
C VAL A 130 6.62 21.61 7.42
N PHE A 131 6.72 21.64 6.10
CA PHE A 131 7.21 20.53 5.29
C PHE A 131 8.67 20.73 4.94
N ALA A 132 9.51 19.75 5.25
CA ALA A 132 10.92 19.70 4.89
C ALA A 132 11.22 18.38 4.17
N HIS A 133 12.18 18.38 3.24
CA HIS A 133 12.58 17.21 2.46
C HIS A 133 14.10 17.20 2.22
#